data_AF-A0A661VTP3-F1
#
_entry.id   AF-A0A661VTP3-F1
#
_cell.length_a   1.000
_cell.length_b   1.000
_cell.length_c   1.000
_cell.angle_alpha   90.00
_cell.angle_beta   90.00
_cell.angle_gamma   90.00
#
_symmetry.space_group_name_H-M   'P 1'
#
loop_
_entity.id
_entity.type
_entity.pdbx_description
1 polymer ?
#
loop_
_entity_poly.entity_id
_entity_poly.type
_entity_poly.pdbx_seq_one_letter_code
_entity_poly.pdbx_strand_id
1 'polypeptide(L)' 'MIYKVSYVIIGGRQPGAIINQDHTPYIGEKVQIGELWYKVQEVKDLLPPQGNFAYLHVTCQPTKPPAEQN' A
#
# COMPACT_ATOMS: atom_id res chain seq x y z
N MET A 1 13.11 6.60 8.28
CA MET A 1 11.79 6.71 8.93
C MET A 1 10.95 5.55 8.44
N ILE A 2 10.21 4.85 9.30
CA ILE A 2 9.48 3.63 8.93
C ILE A 2 7.99 3.97 8.79
N TYR A 3 7.42 3.74 7.62
CA TYR A 3 6.00 3.94 7.36
C TYR A 3 5.26 2.62 7.55
N LYS A 4 4.40 2.55 8.57
CA LYS A 4 3.49 1.42 8.76
C LYS A 4 2.28 1.63 7.87
N VAL A 5 2.26 0.94 6.74
CA VAL A 5 1.23 1.10 5.72
C VAL A 5 0.21 -0.03 5.84
N SER A 6 -1.03 0.32 6.18
CA SER A 6 -2.17 -0.58 6.19
C SER A 6 -2.84 -0.58 4.82
N TYR A 7 -2.55 -1.59 4.02
CA TYR A 7 -3.13 -1.82 2.71
C TYR A 7 -4.51 -2.49 2.82
N VAL A 8 -5.56 -1.76 2.46
CA VAL A 8 -6.95 -2.23 2.41
C VAL A 8 -7.33 -2.50 0.96
N ILE A 9 -7.74 -3.73 0.65
CA ILE A 9 -8.08 -4.13 -0.71
C ILE A 9 -9.59 -3.96 -0.92
N ILE A 10 -10.00 -3.01 -1.75
CA ILE A 10 -11.42 -2.86 -2.14
C ILE A 10 -11.79 -3.98 -3.11
N GLY A 11 -12.86 -4.71 -2.80
CA GLY A 11 -13.41 -5.76 -3.66
C GLY A 11 -12.57 -7.05 -3.69
N GLY A 12 -11.51 -7.13 -2.89
CA GLY A 12 -10.70 -8.33 -2.73
C GLY A 12 -11.33 -9.32 -1.74
N ARG A 13 -11.13 -10.62 -1.98
CA ARG A 13 -11.46 -11.67 -1.00
C ARG A 13 -10.44 -11.79 0.15
N GLN A 14 -9.28 -11.15 0.02
CA GLN A 14 -8.20 -11.26 0.99
C GLN A 14 -8.32 -10.17 2.07
N PRO A 15 -8.03 -10.49 3.34
CA PRO A 15 -7.84 -9.47 4.35
C PRO A 15 -6.65 -8.61 3.94
N GLY A 16 -6.76 -7.29 4.10
CA GLY A 16 -5.68 -6.36 3.82
C GLY A 16 -4.36 -6.73 4.53
N ALA A 17 -3.27 -6.08 4.15
CA ALA A 17 -1.94 -6.35 4.71
C ALA A 17 -1.35 -5.10 5.36
N ILE A 18 -0.64 -5.26 6.48
CA ILE A 18 0.15 -4.18 7.05
C ILE A 18 1.62 -4.45 6.71
N ILE A 19 2.22 -3.54 5.94
CA ILE A 19 3.61 -3.66 5.48
C ILE A 19 4.36 -2.41 5.90
N ASN A 20 5.58 -2.61 6.40
CA ASN A 20 6.49 -1.52 6.69
C ASN A 20 7.17 -1.09 5.38
N GLN A 21 7.08 0.18 5.05
CA GLN A 21 7.74 0.80 3.92
C GLN A 21 8.80 1.78 4.41
N ASP A 22 9.90 1.88 3.67
CA ASP A 22 10.94 2.89 3.87
C ASP A 22 10.61 4.22 3.19
N HIS A 23 9.65 4.22 2.25
CA HIS A 23 9.10 5.40 1.59
C HIS A 23 7.60 5.58 1.87
N THR A 24 7.13 6.80 1.64
CA THR A 24 5.70 7.11 1.66
C THR A 24 5.05 6.54 0.40
N PRO A 25 4.04 5.67 0.50
CA PRO A 25 3.30 5.16 -0.65
C PRO A 25 2.59 6.30 -1.38
N TYR A 26 2.47 6.19 -2.71
CA TYR A 26 1.80 7.19 -3.54
C TYR A 26 0.65 6.60 -4.35
N ILE A 27 -0.32 7.45 -4.71
CA ILE A 27 -1.45 7.06 -5.56
C ILE A 27 -0.92 6.64 -6.93
N GLY A 28 -1.30 5.44 -7.36
CA GLY A 28 -0.87 4.83 -8.61
C GLY A 28 0.28 3.84 -8.48
N GLU A 29 0.95 3.79 -7.32
CA GLU A 29 1.99 2.81 -7.02
C GLU A 29 1.43 1.38 -7.15
N LYS A 30 2.22 0.49 -7.73
CA LYS A 30 1.90 -0.94 -7.78
C LYS A 30 2.68 -1.65 -6.71
N VAL A 31 1.97 -2.24 -5.76
CA VAL A 31 2.53 -3.00 -4.65
C VAL A 31 2.20 -4.47 -4.82
N GLN A 32 3.17 -5.33 -4.53
CA GLN A 32 2.95 -6.77 -4.50
C GLN A 32 2.63 -7.20 -3.08
N ILE A 33 1.46 -7.82 -2.88
CA ILE A 33 1.04 -8.34 -1.58
C ILE A 33 0.83 -9.84 -1.75
N GLY A 34 1.77 -10.62 -1.20
CA GLY A 34 1.85 -12.06 -1.50
C GLY A 34 2.21 -12.29 -2.96
N GLU A 35 1.38 -13.07 -3.67
CA GLU A 35 1.57 -13.38 -5.09
C GLU A 35 0.76 -12.45 -6.03
N LEU A 36 -0.06 -11.56 -5.46
CA LEU A 36 -0.95 -10.70 -6.22
C LEU A 36 -0.46 -9.26 -6.25
N TRP A 37 -0.76 -8.58 -7.35
CA TRP A 37 -0.43 -7.18 -7.55
C TRP A 37 -1.63 -6.30 -7.27
N TYR A 38 -1.37 -5.19 -6.58
CA TYR A 38 -2.36 -4.22 -6.17
C TYR A 38 -1.91 -2.82 -6.55
N LYS A 39 -2.85 -2.00 -7.03
CA LYS A 39 -2.59 -0.60 -7.34
C LYS A 39 -3.15 0.26 -6.21
N VAL A 40 -2.32 1.15 -5.67
CA VAL A 40 -2.72 2.14 -4.70
C VAL A 40 -3.65 3.15 -5.36
N GLN A 41 -4.83 3.34 -4.80
CA GLN A 41 -5.85 4.25 -5.31
C GLN A 41 -6.06 5.44 -4.36
N GLU A 42 -5.87 5.24 -3.06
CA GLU A 42 -5.99 6.29 -2.06
C GLU A 42 -4.93 6.10 -0.98
N VAL A 43 -4.37 7.21 -0.48
CA VAL A 43 -3.43 7.25 0.65
C VAL A 43 -3.96 8.25 1.66
N LYS A 44 -4.09 7.84 2.92
CA LYS A 44 -4.55 8.66 4.05
C LYS A 44 -3.64 8.47 5.24
N ASP A 45 -3.22 9.57 5.85
CA ASP A 45 -2.55 9.55 7.14
C ASP A 45 -3.57 9.23 8.24
N LEU A 46 -3.36 8.13 8.98
CA LEU A 46 -4.25 7.79 10.10
C LEU A 46 -3.91 8.55 11.36
N LEU A 47 -2.61 8.75 11.58
CA LEU A 47 -2.08 9.37 12.78
C LEU A 47 -0.94 10.29 12.37
N PRO A 48 -0.75 11.41 13.09
CA PRO A 48 0.44 12.21 12.92
C PRO A 48 1.69 11.35 13.17
N PRO A 49 2.78 11.56 12.40
CA PRO A 49 4.02 10.84 12.60
C PRO A 49 4.52 10.98 14.04
N GLN A 50 4.85 9.84 14.67
CA GLN A 50 5.39 9.82 16.02
C GLN A 50 6.85 9.41 15.97
N GLY A 51 7.73 10.39 16.16
CA GLY A 51 9.18 10.19 16.09
C GLY A 51 9.60 9.63 14.72
N ASN A 52 10.08 8.39 14.71
CA ASN A 52 10.61 7.73 13.51
C ASN A 52 9.61 6.81 12.80
N PHE A 53 8.33 6.81 13.18
CA PHE A 53 7.30 6.01 12.51
C PHE A 53 6.03 6.80 12.20
N ALA A 54 5.38 6.47 11.09
CA ALA A 54 4.11 7.05 10.67
C ALA A 54 3.12 5.94 10.29
N TYR A 55 1.83 6.15 10.58
CA TYR A 55 0.77 5.20 10.25
C TYR A 55 -0.04 5.71 9.06
N LEU A 56 0.06 4.98 7.97
CA LEU A 56 -0.63 5.30 6.72
C LEU A 56 -1.68 4.24 6.45
N HIS A 57 -2.87 4.69 6.07
CA HIS A 57 -3.90 3.85 5.51
C HIS A 57 -3.90 4.01 4.01
N VAL A 58 -3.78 2.90 3.31
CA VAL A 58 -3.71 2.90 1.86
C VAL A 58 -4.78 1.97 1.34
N THR A 59 -5.55 2.47 0.40
CA THR A 59 -6.60 1.70 -0.23
C THR A 59 -6.15 1.29 -1.61
N CYS A 60 -6.21 -0.01 -1.88
CA CYS A 60 -5.75 -0.60 -3.11
C CYS A 60 -6.83 -1.38 -3.83
N GLN A 61 -6.64 -1.55 -5.14
CA GLN A 61 -7.46 -2.41 -5.98
C GLN A 61 -6.59 -3.47 -6.67
N PRO A 62 -7.10 -4.69 -6.89
CA PRO A 62 -6.38 -5.70 -7.67
C PRO A 62 -5.98 -5.15 -9.03
N THR A 63 -4.71 -5.31 -9.40
CA THR A 63 -4.18 -4.89 -10.71
C THR A 63 -3.38 -6.01 -11.34
N LYS A 64 -3.21 -5.94 -12.65
CA LYS A 64 -2.21 -6.73 -13.35
C LYS A 64 -0.79 -6.31 -12.90
N PRO A 65 0.18 -7.23 -12.90
CA PRO A 65 1.59 -6.89 -12.68
C PRO A 65 2.02 -5.73 -13.59
N PRO A 66 3.03 -4.94 -13.20
CA PRO A 66 3.69 -4.03 -14.13
C PRO A 66 4.08 -4.84 -15.37
N ALA A 67 3.55 -4.44 -16.54
CA ALA A 67 3.95 -5.05 -17.79
C ALA A 67 5.43 -4.74 -17.94
N GLU A 68 6.27 -5.76 -17.88
CA GLU A 68 7.68 -5.67 -18.22
C GLU A 68 7.73 -5.17 -19.67
N GLN A 69 8.05 -3.88 -19.83
CA GLN A 69 8.23 -3.27 -21.15
C GLN A 69 9.49 -3.90 -21.74
N ASN A 70 9.28 -4.91 -22.58
CA ASN A 70 10.28 -5.55 -23.42
C ASN A 70 10.60 -4.64 -24.61
#